data_AF-A0A354GQ93-F1
#
_entry.id   AF-A0A354GQ93-F1
#
_cell.length_a   1.000
_cell.length_b   1.000
_cell.length_c   1.000
_cell.angle_alpha   90.00
_cell.angle_beta   90.00
_cell.angle_gamma   90.00
#
_symmetry.space_group_name_H-M   'P 1'
#
loop_
_entity.id
_entity.type
_entity.pdbx_description
1 polymer ?
#
loop_
_entity_poly.entity_id
_entity_poly.type
_entity_poly.pdbx_seq_one_letter_code
_entity_poly.pdbx_strand_id
1 'polypeptide(L)' 'MRAKRLTAQQKKEVFHALVTTQDLGVMTVSQSVQHVAKQFEITEAQLKQIEDEGIDAEWPPLNEAAQILG' A
#
# COMPACT_ATOMS: atom_id res chain seq x y z
N MET A 1 4.46 16.60 -8.52
CA MET A 1 5.41 15.53 -8.13
C MET A 1 5.53 14.55 -9.29
N ARG A 2 6.74 14.10 -9.65
CA ARG A 2 6.90 13.01 -10.64
C ARG A 2 6.47 11.70 -9.98
N ALA A 3 5.79 10.84 -10.74
CA ALA A 3 5.42 9.50 -10.29
C ALA A 3 6.69 8.70 -9.96
N LYS A 4 6.86 8.33 -8.68
CA LYS A 4 7.94 7.42 -8.25
C LYS A 4 7.71 6.07 -8.93
N ARG A 5 8.73 5.54 -9.62
CA ARG A 5 8.68 4.19 -10.19
C ARG A 5 8.92 3.19 -9.06
N LEU A 6 7.86 2.50 -8.64
CA LEU A 6 7.92 1.47 -7.63
C LEU A 6 8.10 0.09 -8.27
N THR A 7 8.90 -0.77 -7.64
CA THR A 7 8.94 -2.20 -7.96
C THR A 7 7.67 -2.90 -7.48
N ALA A 8 7.38 -4.10 -7.98
CA ALA A 8 6.24 -4.88 -7.51
C ALA A 8 6.29 -5.13 -5.99
N GLN A 9 7.47 -5.37 -5.44
CA GLN A 9 7.66 -5.54 -4.00
C GLN A 9 7.31 -4.25 -3.23
N GLN A 10 7.77 -3.10 -3.70
CA GLN A 10 7.45 -1.82 -3.07
C GLN A 10 5.95 -1.48 -3.15
N LYS A 11 5.27 -1.84 -4.24
CA LYS A 11 3.81 -1.68 -4.33
C LYS A 11 3.10 -2.54 -3.28
N LYS A 12 3.52 -3.79 -3.10
CA LYS A 12 2.97 -4.67 -2.04
C LYS A 12 3.22 -4.11 -0.64
N GLU A 13 4.38 -3.49 -0.40
CA GLU A 13 4.70 -2.81 0.87
C GLU A 13 3.77 -1.63 1.14
N VAL A 14 3.54 -0.82 0.12
CA VAL A 14 2.59 0.29 0.17
C VAL A 14 1.17 -0.22 0.46
N PHE A 15 0.72 -1.26 -0.26
CA PHE A 15 -0.60 -1.86 -0.07
C PHE A 15 -0.79 -2.40 1.36
N HIS A 16 0.17 -3.18 1.85
CA HIS A 16 0.15 -3.72 3.20
C HIS A 16 0.11 -2.61 4.26
N ALA A 17 0.90 -1.55 4.09
CA ALA A 17 0.89 -0.42 5.01
C ALA A 17 -0.47 0.30 5.01
N LEU A 18 -1.11 0.44 3.85
CA LEU A 18 -2.45 1.01 3.73
C LEU A 18 -3.49 0.19 4.48
N VAL A 19 -3.57 -1.11 4.20
CA VAL A 19 -4.51 -2.04 4.86
C VAL A 19 -4.27 -2.04 6.37
N THR A 20 -3.02 -2.18 6.81
CA THR A 20 -2.67 -2.16 8.24
C THR A 20 -3.09 -0.85 8.91
N THR A 21 -2.85 0.29 8.27
CA THR A 21 -3.21 1.61 8.84
C THR A 21 -4.72 1.78 8.97
N GLN A 22 -5.49 1.28 8.00
CA GLN A 22 -6.95 1.30 8.04
C GLN A 22 -7.51 0.34 9.10
N ASP A 23 -6.95 -0.86 9.21
CA ASP A 23 -7.39 -1.91 10.14
C ASP A 23 -7.17 -1.52 11.61
N LEU A 24 -6.13 -0.73 11.88
CA LEU A 24 -5.92 -0.13 13.21
C LEU A 24 -7.09 0.76 13.67
N GLY A 25 -7.92 1.28 12.75
CA GLY A 25 -9.10 2.08 13.09
C GLY A 25 -8.81 3.42 13.77
N VAL A 26 -7.54 3.84 13.84
CA VAL A 26 -7.10 5.06 14.52
C VAL A 26 -7.34 6.35 13.73
N MET A 27 -7.60 6.22 12.42
CA MET A 27 -7.85 7.34 11.51
C MET A 27 -8.86 6.96 10.44
N THR A 28 -9.48 7.96 9.80
CA THR A 28 -10.39 7.72 8.68
C THR A 28 -9.65 7.18 7.46
N VAL A 29 -10.37 6.51 6.55
CA VAL A 29 -9.80 6.00 5.29
C VAL A 29 -9.05 7.11 4.54
N SER A 30 -9.65 8.28 4.35
CA SER A 30 -8.98 9.41 3.67
C SER A 30 -7.70 9.85 4.38
N GLN A 31 -7.68 9.89 5.72
CA GLN A 31 -6.47 10.22 6.48
C GLN A 31 -5.39 9.14 6.32
N SER A 32 -5.77 7.86 6.30
CA SER A 32 -4.83 6.75 6.08
C SER A 32 -4.17 6.84 4.69
N VAL A 33 -4.95 7.15 3.66
CA VAL A 33 -4.44 7.36 2.29
C VAL A 33 -3.40 8.48 2.27
N GLN A 34 -3.70 9.63 2.86
CA GLN A 34 -2.74 10.74 2.92
C GLN A 34 -1.50 10.40 3.75
N HIS A 35 -1.68 9.71 4.87
CA HIS A 35 -0.60 9.30 5.75
C HIS A 35 0.39 8.36 5.03
N VAL A 36 -0.14 7.32 4.38
CA VAL A 36 0.66 6.33 3.65
C VAL A 36 1.28 6.92 2.40
N ALA A 37 0.55 7.73 1.63
CA ALA A 37 1.10 8.41 0.46
C ALA A 37 2.32 9.28 0.83
N LYS A 38 2.23 10.00 1.96
CA LYS A 38 3.33 10.79 2.51
C LYS A 38 4.49 9.90 2.97
N GLN A 39 4.22 8.80 3.67
CA GLN A 39 5.26 7.88 4.16
C GLN A 39 6.13 7.31 3.02
N PHE A 40 5.51 6.95 1.90
CA PHE A 40 6.21 6.35 0.76
C PHE A 40 6.66 7.36 -0.31
N GLU A 41 6.40 8.65 -0.10
CA GLU A 41 6.69 9.75 -1.02
C GLU A 41 6.06 9.53 -2.41
N ILE A 42 4.80 9.11 -2.41
CA ILE A 42 4.00 8.91 -3.63
C ILE A 42 2.79 9.81 -3.64
N THR A 43 2.15 9.93 -4.80
CA THR A 43 0.88 10.66 -4.92
C THR A 43 -0.28 9.79 -4.47
N GLU A 44 -1.37 10.41 -3.99
CA GLU A 44 -2.62 9.70 -3.65
C GLU A 44 -3.17 8.92 -4.85
N ALA A 45 -3.03 9.46 -6.06
CA ALA A 45 -3.42 8.77 -7.30
C ALA A 45 -2.62 7.48 -7.52
N GLN A 46 -1.30 7.50 -7.26
CA GLN A 46 -0.48 6.29 -7.33
C GLN A 46 -0.82 5.29 -6.23
N LEU A 47 -1.10 5.76 -5.02
CA LEU A 47 -1.53 4.91 -3.92
C LEU A 47 -2.85 4.21 -4.27
N LYS A 48 -3.80 4.93 -4.86
CA LYS A 48 -5.06 4.35 -5.32
C LYS A 48 -4.85 3.29 -6.41
N GLN A 49 -3.96 3.54 -7.38
CA GLN A 49 -3.63 2.53 -8.39
C GLN A 49 -3.04 1.25 -7.76
N ILE A 50 -2.23 1.39 -6.71
CA ILE A 50 -1.65 0.26 -5.98
C ILE A 50 -2.72 -0.48 -5.17
N GLU A 51 -3.66 0.25 -4.58
CA GLU A 51 -4.82 -0.32 -3.88
C GLU A 51 -5.68 -1.15 -4.84
N ASP A 52 -6.06 -0.57 -5.98
CA ASP A 52 -6.86 -1.26 -7.00
C ASP A 52 -6.10 -2.51 -7.52
N GLU A 53 -4.78 -2.40 -7.81
CA GLU A 53 -3.94 -3.53 -8.23
C GLU A 53 -3.83 -4.62 -7.14
N GLY A 54 -3.70 -4.23 -5.88
CA GLY A 54 -3.59 -5.17 -4.76
C GLY A 54 -4.89 -5.91 -4.45
N ILE A 55 -6.04 -5.25 -4.62
CA ILE A 55 -7.36 -5.88 -4.53
C ILE A 55 -7.55 -6.86 -5.69
N ASP A 56 -7.30 -6.42 -6.93
CA ASP A 56 -7.46 -7.24 -8.14
C ASP A 56 -6.55 -8.47 -8.15
N ALA A 57 -5.33 -8.32 -7.63
CA ALA A 57 -4.34 -9.41 -7.56
C ALA A 57 -4.39 -10.19 -6.24
N GLU A 58 -5.40 -9.96 -5.40
CA GLU A 58 -5.60 -10.59 -4.10
C GLU A 58 -4.30 -10.65 -3.28
N TRP A 59 -3.56 -9.54 -3.21
CA TRP A 59 -2.27 -9.53 -2.54
C TRP A 59 -2.45 -9.88 -1.06
N PRO A 60 -1.83 -10.98 -0.59
CA PRO A 60 -1.89 -11.31 0.82
C PRO A 60 -1.12 -10.25 1.61
N PRO A 61 -1.39 -10.13 2.93
CA PRO A 61 -0.52 -9.39 3.83
C PRO A 61 0.93 -9.83 3.61
N LEU A 62 1.86 -8.88 3.46
CA LEU A 62 3.25 -9.19 3.09
C LEU A 62 3.92 -10.25 3.98
N ASN A 63 3.48 -10.38 5.23
CA ASN A 63 3.95 -11.39 6.17
C ASN A 63 3.63 -12.84 5.76
N GLU A 64 2.58 -13.07 4.96
CA GLU A 64 2.26 -14.39 4.40
C GLU A 64 3.04 -14.67 3.10
N ALA A 65 3.17 -13.67 2.22
CA ALA A 65 3.91 -13.84 0.96
C ALA A 65 5.43 -13.97 1.17
N ALA A 66 6.01 -13.27 2.14
CA ALA A 66 7.46 -13.33 2.40
C ALA A 66 7.91 -14.69 2.97
N GLN A 67 7.00 -15.46 3.59
CA GLN A 67 7.32 -16.78 4.14
C GLN A 67 7.33 -17.91 3.09
N ILE A 68 6.77 -17.70 1.90
CA ILE A 68 6.67 -18.74 0.86
C ILE A 68 7.93 -18.79 -0.02
N LEU A 69 8.80 -17.78 0.04
CA LEU A 69 10.04 -17.67 -0.75
C LEU A 69 11.32 -17.70 0.10
N GLY A 70 11.23 -18.20 1.34
CA GLY A 70 12.37 -18.40 2.25
C GLY A 70 12.84 -19.84 2.32
#